data_AF-A0A536VDE5-F1
#
_entry.id   AF-A0A536VDE5-F1
#
_cell.length_a   1.000
_cell.length_b   1.000
_cell.length_c   1.000
_cell.angle_alpha   90.00
_cell.angle_beta   90.00
_cell.angle_gamma   90.00
#
_symmetry.space_group_name_H-M   'P 1'
#
loop_
_entity.id
_entity.type
_entity.pdbx_description
1 polymer ?
#
loop_
_entity_poly.entity_id
_entity_poly.type
_entity_poly.pdbx_seq_one_letter_code
_entity_poly.pdbx_strand_id
1 'polypeptide(L)'
;MHAVETLFASLMVLVCAVLFVRLCLGARRQQRFDWALRRAAFATRRFALRAYHWRSARKEAERVAEEAIERARKNGDWSGNVYTPKSFRGKRKPH
;
A
#
# COMPACT_ATOMS: atom_id res chain seq x y z
N MET A 1 -8.34 -8.57 29.40
CA MET A 1 -7.36 -9.67 29.48
C MET A 1 -7.81 -10.91 28.69
N HIS A 2 -9.10 -11.30 28.71
CA HIS A 2 -9.60 -12.46 27.95
C HIS A 2 -9.40 -12.43 26.43
N ALA A 3 -9.52 -11.26 25.77
CA ALA A 3 -9.38 -11.19 24.31
C ALA A 3 -8.00 -11.61 23.79
N VAL A 4 -6.94 -11.30 24.55
CA VAL A 4 -5.56 -11.68 24.18
C VAL A 4 -5.37 -13.19 24.32
N GLU A 5 -5.90 -13.77 25.39
CA GLU A 5 -5.82 -15.19 25.66
C GLU A 5 -6.59 -16.03 24.64
N THR A 6 -7.81 -15.60 24.27
CA THR A 6 -8.59 -16.22 23.19
C THR A 6 -7.90 -16.07 21.83
N LEU A 7 -7.21 -14.95 21.58
CA LEU A 7 -6.42 -14.75 20.36
C LEU A 7 -5.25 -15.74 20.30
N PHE A 8 -4.49 -15.90 21.38
CA PHE A 8 -3.40 -16.87 21.44
C PHE A 8 -3.90 -18.31 21.30
N ALA A 9 -4.97 -18.68 22.00
CA ALA A 9 -5.56 -20.02 21.92
C ALA A 9 -6.02 -20.33 20.49
N SER A 10 -6.75 -19.42 19.85
CA SER A 10 -7.21 -19.61 18.47
C SER A 10 -6.04 -19.67 17.46
N LEU A 11 -5.00 -18.85 17.65
CA LEU A 11 -3.80 -18.89 16.83
C LEU A 11 -3.05 -20.22 16.99
N MET A 12 -2.96 -20.76 18.20
CA MET A 12 -2.35 -22.06 18.45
C MET A 12 -3.13 -23.19 17.76
N VAL A 13 -4.45 -23.22 17.92
CA VAL A 13 -5.33 -24.21 17.26
C VAL A 13 -5.19 -24.14 15.74
N LEU A 14 -5.13 -22.94 15.17
CA LEU A 14 -4.91 -22.74 13.74
C LEU A 14 -3.57 -23.33 13.29
N VAL A 15 -2.48 -23.07 14.03
CA VAL A 15 -1.15 -23.62 13.72
C VAL A 15 -1.17 -25.15 13.80
N CYS A 16 -1.78 -25.72 14.83
CA CYS A 16 -1.94 -27.17 14.98
C CYS A 16 -2.71 -27.78 13.81
N ALA A 17 -3.83 -27.18 13.40
CA ALA A 17 -4.61 -27.64 12.26
C ALA A 17 -3.80 -27.61 10.95
N VAL A 18 -3.01 -26.55 10.72
CA VAL A 18 -2.13 -26.43 9.55
C VAL A 18 -1.07 -27.53 9.54
N LEU A 19 -0.46 -27.83 10.68
CA LEU A 19 0.53 -28.91 10.82
C LEU A 19 -0.11 -30.28 10.61
N PHE A 20 -1.31 -30.50 11.15
CA PHE A 20 -2.07 -31.74 10.95
C PHE A 20 -2.39 -31.97 9.47
N VAL A 21 -2.90 -30.94 8.78
CA VAL A 21 -3.15 -30.99 7.33
C VAL A 21 -1.88 -31.30 6.55
N ARG A 22 -0.74 -30.69 6.90
CA ARG A 22 0.56 -31.01 6.30
C ARG A 22 0.96 -32.46 6.51
N LEU A 23 0.74 -33.00 7.70
CA LEU A 23 1.07 -34.39 8.03
C LEU A 23 0.23 -35.38 7.22
N CYS A 24 -1.06 -35.07 6.99
CA CYS A 24 -1.94 -35.89 6.16
C CYS A 24 -1.66 -35.77 4.64
N LEU A 25 -0.95 -34.71 4.21
CA LEU A 25 -0.64 -34.47 2.80
C LEU A 25 0.70 -35.11 2.43
N GLY A 26 0.70 -36.08 1.52
CA GLY A 26 1.94 -36.64 0.97
C GLY A 26 2.82 -35.58 0.27
N ALA A 27 4.13 -35.86 0.16
CA ALA A 27 5.19 -34.90 -0.23
C ALA A 27 4.87 -34.02 -1.47
N ARG A 28 4.20 -34.55 -2.50
CA ARG A 28 3.82 -33.77 -3.69
C ARG A 28 2.75 -32.70 -3.41
N ARG A 29 1.79 -32.98 -2.52
CA ARG A 29 0.75 -32.01 -2.15
C ARG A 29 1.27 -31.03 -1.09
N GLN A 30 2.22 -31.46 -0.26
CA GLN A 30 2.90 -30.63 0.71
C GLN A 30 3.62 -29.43 0.05
N GLN A 31 4.32 -29.64 -1.07
CA GLN A 31 4.96 -28.54 -1.80
C GLN A 31 3.97 -27.48 -2.30
N ARG A 32 2.80 -27.90 -2.80
CA ARG A 32 1.74 -26.98 -3.24
C ARG A 32 1.14 -26.22 -2.07
N PHE A 33 0.87 -26.91 -0.97
CA PHE A 33 0.35 -26.32 0.25
C PHE A 33 1.34 -25.31 0.84
N ASP A 34 2.62 -25.64 0.89
CA ASP A 34 3.68 -24.77 1.37
C ASP A 34 3.82 -23.51 0.53
N TRP A 35 3.74 -23.67 -0.79
CA TRP A 35 3.79 -22.54 -1.70
C TRP A 35 2.57 -21.62 -1.54
N ALA A 36 1.37 -22.19 -1.39
CA ALA A 36 0.15 -21.44 -1.11
C ALA A 36 0.23 -20.71 0.25
N LEU A 37 0.73 -21.37 1.29
CA LEU A 37 0.91 -20.81 2.62
C LEU A 37 1.90 -19.64 2.60
N ARG A 38 3.04 -19.80 1.91
CA ARG A 38 4.02 -18.72 1.72
C ARG A 38 3.40 -17.53 0.99
N ARG A 39 2.65 -17.79 -0.09
CA ARG A 39 1.98 -16.73 -0.86
C ARG A 39 0.94 -15.99 -0.01
N ALA A 40 0.15 -16.70 0.78
CA ALA A 40 -0.78 -16.12 1.72
C ALA A 40 -0.05 -15.27 2.78
N ALA A 41 1.04 -15.77 3.37
CA ALA A 41 1.84 -15.03 4.33
C ALA A 41 2.40 -13.72 3.74
N PHE A 42 2.91 -13.75 2.50
CA PHE A 42 3.36 -12.54 1.81
C PHE A 42 2.22 -11.55 1.55
N ALA A 43 1.06 -12.03 1.12
CA ALA A 43 -0.13 -11.19 0.90
C ALA A 43 -0.59 -10.53 2.20
N THR A 44 -0.70 -11.30 3.29
CA THR A 44 -1.08 -10.80 4.61
C THR A 44 -0.07 -9.80 5.14
N ARG A 45 1.23 -10.06 5.01
CA ARG A 45 2.28 -9.11 5.39
C ARG A 45 2.18 -7.81 4.60
N ARG A 46 1.97 -7.88 3.29
CA ARG A 46 1.79 -6.68 2.44
C ARG A 46 0.55 -5.90 2.83
N PHE A 47 -0.56 -6.58 3.14
CA PHE A 47 -1.78 -5.96 3.60
C PHE A 47 -1.59 -5.28 4.96
N ALA A 48 -0.96 -5.97 5.92
CA ALA A 48 -0.66 -5.43 7.24
C ALA A 48 0.26 -4.20 7.16
N LEU A 49 1.32 -4.25 6.34
CA LEU A 49 2.20 -3.10 6.12
C LEU A 49 1.46 -1.94 5.44
N ARG A 50 0.58 -2.21 4.47
CA ARG A 50 -0.27 -1.18 3.86
C ARG A 50 -1.25 -0.57 4.85
N ALA A 51 -1.87 -1.36 5.71
CA ALA A 51 -2.78 -0.88 6.73
C ALA A 51 -2.04 -0.04 7.78
N TYR A 52 -0.87 -0.50 8.22
CA TYR A 52 -0.02 0.21 9.17
C TYR A 52 0.50 1.54 8.58
N HIS A 53 0.98 1.53 7.34
CA HIS A 53 1.44 2.72 6.63
C HIS A 53 0.32 3.53 5.98
N TRP A 54 -0.96 3.13 6.10
CA TRP A 54 -2.06 3.89 5.50
C TRP A 54 -2.10 5.32 6.03
N ARG A 55 -1.87 5.49 7.34
CA ARG A 55 -1.87 6.81 7.99
C ARG A 55 -0.67 7.68 7.54
N SER A 56 0.51 7.09 7.42
CA SER A 56 1.70 7.81 6.94
C SER A 56 1.63 8.12 5.45
N ALA A 57 1.14 7.18 4.64
CA ALA A 57 0.94 7.34 3.21
C ALA A 57 -0.08 8.44 2.89
N ARG A 58 -1.13 8.61 3.71
CA ARG A 58 -2.07 9.73 3.54
C ARG A 58 -1.42 11.09 3.78
N LYS A 59 -0.61 11.23 4.84
CA LYS A 59 0.12 12.47 5.12
C LYS A 59 1.14 12.79 4.03
N GLU A 60 1.83 11.77 3.54
CA GLU A 60 2.80 11.96 2.45
C GLU A 60 2.11 12.35 1.15
N ALA A 61 0.97 11.74 0.82
CA ALA A 61 0.17 12.11 -0.34
C ALA A 61 -0.36 13.56 -0.27
N GLU A 62 -0.77 14.00 0.91
CA GLU A 62 -1.19 15.38 1.17
C GLU A 62 -0.03 16.37 0.93
N ARG A 63 1.16 16.08 1.47
CA ARG A 63 2.36 16.90 1.24
C ARG A 63 2.74 16.99 -0.24
N VAL A 64 2.78 15.86 -0.94
CA VAL A 64 3.13 15.81 -2.36
C VAL A 64 2.10 16.58 -3.21
N ALA A 65 0.82 16.52 -2.84
CA ALA A 65 -0.23 17.29 -3.49
C ALA A 65 -0.09 18.79 -3.25
N GLU A 66 0.16 19.21 -2.01
CA GLU A 66 0.40 20.61 -1.63
C GLU A 66 1.60 21.19 -2.40
N GLU A 67 2.72 20.46 -2.46
CA GLU A 67 3.92 20.85 -3.21
C GLU A 67 3.64 20.97 -4.73
N ALA A 68 2.78 20.10 -5.29
CA ALA A 68 2.38 20.19 -6.69
C ALA A 68 1.52 21.43 -6.96
N ILE A 69 0.58 21.74 -6.08
CA ILE A 69 -0.26 22.95 -6.14
C ILE A 69 0.61 24.21 -6.00
N GLU A 70 1.53 24.24 -5.05
CA GLU A 70 2.42 25.37 -4.83
C GLU A 70 3.34 25.61 -6.04
N ARG A 71 3.89 24.53 -6.63
CA ARG A 71 4.67 24.60 -7.87
C ARG A 71 3.84 25.16 -9.01
N ALA A 72 2.60 24.70 -9.19
CA ALA A 72 1.70 25.23 -10.21
C ALA A 72 1.40 26.72 -10.00
N ARG A 73 1.19 27.13 -8.73
CA ARG A 73 0.94 28.52 -8.32
C ARG A 73 2.14 29.43 -8.57
N LYS A 74 3.38 28.95 -8.34
CA LYS A 74 4.61 29.72 -8.60
C LYS A 74 4.94 29.80 -10.10
N ASN A 75 4.64 28.75 -10.87
CA ASN A 75 5.07 28.60 -12.26
C ASN A 75 4.04 28.99 -13.33
N GLY A 76 2.84 29.42 -12.95
CA GLY A 76 1.82 29.87 -13.91
C GLY A 76 0.90 30.93 -13.33
N ASP A 77 0.26 31.66 -14.23
CA ASP A 77 -0.73 32.68 -13.92
C ASP A 77 -2.13 32.12 -14.19
N TRP A 78 -3.08 32.41 -13.31
CA TRP A 78 -4.44 31.93 -13.43
C TRP A 78 -5.35 33.10 -13.80
N SER A 79 -5.98 33.04 -14.97
CA SER A 79 -7.01 34.00 -15.38
C SER A 79 -8.36 33.29 -15.41
N GLY A 80 -9.17 33.44 -14.35
CA GLY A 80 -10.43 32.70 -14.22
C GLY A 80 -10.20 31.19 -14.21
N ASN A 81 -10.81 30.45 -15.15
CA ASN A 81 -10.68 28.98 -15.28
C ASN A 81 -9.49 28.53 -16.16
N VAL A 82 -8.65 29.45 -16.65
CA VAL A 82 -7.56 29.13 -17.59
C VAL A 82 -6.21 29.26 -16.89
N TYR A 83 -5.45 28.16 -16.89
CA TYR A 83 -4.06 28.13 -16.43
C TYR A 83 -3.10 28.53 -17.55
N THR A 84 -2.33 29.60 -17.34
CA THR A 84 -1.31 30.08 -18.29
C THR A 84 0.10 29.85 -17.70
N PRO A 85 0.80 28.77 -18.06
CA PRO A 85 2.14 28.50 -17.56
C PRO A 85 3.14 29.55 -18.06
N LYS A 86 4.07 29.99 -17.19
CA LYS A 86 5.08 31.03 -17.51
C LYS A 86 6.02 30.63 -18.64
N SER A 87 6.20 29.32 -18.90
CA SER A 87 6.99 28.80 -20.02
C SER A 87 6.43 29.12 -21.41
N PHE A 88 5.14 29.44 -21.51
CA PHE A 88 4.51 29.86 -22.77
C PHE A 88 4.72 31.34 -23.09
N ARG A 89 5.25 32.16 -22.17
CA ARG A 89 5.69 33.54 -22.47
C ARG A 89 7.06 33.55 -23.18
N GLY A 90 7.26 32.67 -24.15
CA GLY A 90 8.44 32.67 -25.04
C GLY A 90 8.37 33.86 -26.02
N LYS A 91 9.56 34.40 -26.37
CA LYS A 91 9.78 35.60 -27.21
C LYS A 91 8.73 35.74 -28.32
N ARG A 92 7.89 36.78 -28.22
CA ARG A 92 7.05 37.25 -29.33
C ARG A 92 7.96 37.46 -30.55
N LYS A 93 7.65 36.80 -31.66
CA LYS A 93 8.35 37.01 -32.94
C LYS A 93 8.15 38.48 -33.35
N PRO A 94 9.22 39.23 -33.66
CA PRO A 94 9.07 40.56 -34.23
C PRO A 94 8.49 40.37 -35.64
N HIS A 95 7.33 40.96 -35.87
CA HIS A 95 6.80 41.18 -37.21
C HIS A 95 7.31 42.55 -37.68
#